data_AF-A0A0B6Z9Q0-F1
#
_entry.id   AF-A0A0B6Z9Q0-F1
#
_cell.length_a   1.000
_cell.length_b   1.000
_cell.length_c   1.000
_cell.angle_alpha   90.00
_cell.angle_beta   90.00
_cell.angle_gamma   90.00
#
_symmetry.space_group_name_H-M   'P 1'
#
loop_
_entity.id
_entity.type
_entity.pdbx_description
1 polymer ?
#
loop_
_entity_poly.entity_id
_entity_poly.type
_entity_poly.pdbx_seq_one_letter_code
_entity_poly.pdbx_strand_id
1 'polypeptide(L)'
;ISCDTLKSNTTKVSCDLGNPMQKNSESEFTMVFTPTNANDTKDWLVFSLSANSTNPEQASNYENNYVSIEIPVIVVPDIVLFGKRTPALIVLKTEEEKGEEDGRPVEHVFQLFNQGLSATNETELQIKLPSYDREGNPVLIMDKELKIEGNGKCNIIIITAKNASGYSGSVSSGTNVFRDDNEKDKKYSDTQTIACSDRYCTIIQCLVGYMAPLKSFVLTIESRLMARSFIQRREATKMYNITSVAYARVRSVPYAFEAVNLNKFDVKRLELVITINTDQLKPASRDVDMWVIAVSITAGLLVLLLLILLLWWCGFFKRKKPVEEGYYVANGKTDIDHKIVD
;
A
#
# COMPACT_ATOMS: atom_id res chain seq x y z
N ILE A 1 -38.42 20.32 -45.62
CA ILE A 1 -37.16 19.62 -45.97
C ILE A 1 -37.48 18.13 -45.92
N SER A 2 -37.25 17.41 -47.02
CA SER A 2 -37.43 15.96 -47.10
C SER A 2 -36.07 15.33 -47.33
N CYS A 3 -35.68 14.33 -46.55
CA CYS A 3 -34.36 13.71 -46.66
C CYS A 3 -34.48 12.20 -46.83
N ASP A 4 -33.71 11.65 -47.76
CA ASP A 4 -33.65 10.22 -48.04
C ASP A 4 -32.21 9.74 -48.15
N THR A 5 -31.95 8.54 -47.64
CA THR A 5 -30.67 7.84 -47.85
C THR A 5 -30.61 7.29 -49.27
N LEU A 6 -29.47 7.47 -49.94
CA LEU A 6 -29.30 6.96 -51.30
C LEU A 6 -29.23 5.42 -51.27
N LYS A 7 -30.13 4.74 -52.00
CA LYS A 7 -30.19 3.25 -52.01
C LYS A 7 -28.89 2.58 -52.47
N SER A 8 -28.08 3.26 -53.27
CA SER A 8 -26.77 2.78 -53.74
C SER A 8 -25.62 3.02 -52.76
N ASN A 9 -25.77 3.95 -51.81
CA ASN A 9 -24.77 4.25 -50.80
C ASN A 9 -25.43 4.79 -49.53
N THR A 10 -25.53 3.94 -48.52
CA THR A 10 -26.14 4.26 -47.22
C THR A 10 -25.37 5.30 -46.40
N THR A 11 -24.15 5.66 -46.82
CA THR A 11 -23.36 6.74 -46.20
C THR A 11 -23.71 8.14 -46.72
N LYS A 12 -24.54 8.23 -47.77
CA LYS A 12 -24.97 9.51 -48.36
C LYS A 12 -26.45 9.76 -48.10
N VAL A 13 -26.75 10.92 -47.51
CA VAL A 13 -28.11 11.43 -47.32
C VAL A 13 -28.31 12.58 -48.31
N SER A 14 -29.45 12.59 -49.00
CA SER A 14 -29.86 13.68 -49.89
C SER A 14 -31.09 14.35 -49.29
N CYS A 15 -31.07 15.68 -49.21
CA CYS A 15 -32.16 16.47 -48.65
C CYS A 15 -32.67 17.49 -49.66
N ASP A 16 -33.98 17.50 -49.90
CA ASP A 16 -34.67 18.51 -50.69
C ASP A 16 -34.94 19.73 -49.81
N LEU A 17 -34.26 20.84 -50.14
CA LEU A 17 -34.39 22.12 -49.44
C LEU A 17 -35.51 23.00 -50.00
N GLY A 18 -35.97 22.72 -51.22
CA GLY A 18 -37.10 23.40 -51.85
C GLY A 18 -36.97 23.42 -53.38
N ASN A 19 -38.10 23.38 -54.08
CA ASN A 19 -38.14 23.48 -55.54
C ASN A 19 -39.20 24.52 -55.98
N PRO A 20 -38.81 25.79 -56.25
CA PRO A 20 -37.47 26.37 -56.05
C PRO A 20 -37.22 26.80 -54.59
N MET A 21 -35.96 26.81 -54.18
CA MET A 21 -35.52 27.51 -52.96
C MET A 21 -35.47 29.02 -53.26
N GLN A 22 -36.08 29.85 -52.40
CA GLN A 22 -36.24 31.29 -52.67
C GLN A 22 -34.93 32.06 -52.43
N LYS A 23 -34.77 33.22 -53.10
CA LYS A 23 -33.62 34.10 -52.88
C LYS A 23 -33.61 34.59 -51.42
N ASN A 24 -32.44 34.56 -50.79
CA ASN A 24 -32.23 34.96 -49.40
C ASN A 24 -33.05 34.15 -48.37
N SER A 25 -33.57 32.97 -48.75
CA SER A 25 -34.18 32.06 -47.76
C SER A 25 -33.11 31.19 -47.11
N GLU A 26 -33.19 31.05 -45.79
CA GLU A 26 -32.36 30.14 -45.01
C GLU A 26 -33.18 28.90 -44.61
N SER A 27 -32.52 27.75 -44.55
CA SER A 27 -33.13 26.48 -44.14
C SER A 27 -32.30 25.87 -43.05
N GLU A 28 -32.88 25.72 -41.86
CA GLU A 28 -32.24 25.12 -40.70
C GLU A 28 -32.84 23.73 -40.44
N PHE A 29 -31.97 22.75 -40.22
CA PHE A 29 -32.38 21.39 -39.90
C PHE A 29 -31.28 20.67 -39.11
N THR A 30 -31.67 19.66 -38.35
CA THR A 30 -30.75 18.80 -37.59
C THR A 30 -30.76 17.40 -38.17
N MET A 31 -29.58 16.87 -38.43
CA MET A 31 -29.39 15.46 -38.82
C MET A 31 -28.77 14.70 -37.66
N VAL A 32 -29.38 13.57 -37.29
CA VAL A 32 -28.88 12.69 -36.23
C VAL A 32 -28.30 11.44 -36.88
N PHE A 33 -27.03 11.16 -36.59
CA PHE A 33 -26.32 10.00 -37.09
C PHE A 33 -25.88 9.12 -35.92
N THR A 34 -26.01 7.81 -36.08
CA THR A 34 -25.50 6.82 -35.12
C THR A 34 -24.35 6.05 -35.76
N PRO A 35 -23.13 6.15 -35.23
CA PRO A 35 -22.01 5.36 -35.76
C PRO A 35 -22.26 3.87 -35.49
N THR A 36 -22.15 3.04 -36.52
CA THR A 36 -22.37 1.59 -36.43
C THR A 36 -21.07 0.79 -36.40
N ASN A 37 -19.95 1.37 -36.84
CA ASN A 37 -18.64 0.75 -36.82
C ASN A 37 -17.68 1.57 -35.96
N ALA A 38 -17.20 0.97 -34.87
CA ALA A 38 -16.22 1.56 -33.95
C ALA A 38 -14.78 1.05 -34.21
N ASN A 39 -14.58 0.22 -35.24
CA ASN A 39 -13.27 -0.32 -35.63
C ASN A 39 -12.56 0.54 -36.69
N ASP A 40 -13.01 1.78 -36.90
CA ASP A 40 -12.30 2.69 -37.78
C ASP A 40 -10.99 3.15 -37.12
N THR A 41 -9.98 3.34 -37.95
CA THR A 41 -8.61 3.70 -37.55
C THR A 41 -8.38 5.20 -37.62
N LYS A 42 -9.38 5.97 -38.06
CA LYS A 42 -9.33 7.42 -38.15
C LYS A 42 -9.72 8.08 -36.83
N ASP A 43 -8.93 9.07 -36.46
CA ASP A 43 -9.09 9.94 -35.30
C ASP A 43 -10.14 11.06 -35.51
N TRP A 44 -10.71 11.16 -36.72
CA TRP A 44 -11.76 12.13 -37.06
C TRP A 44 -12.90 11.49 -37.87
N LEU A 45 -14.13 11.87 -37.55
CA LEU A 45 -15.29 11.67 -38.42
C LEU A 45 -15.44 12.89 -39.32
N VAL A 46 -15.36 12.68 -40.63
CA VAL A 46 -15.45 13.74 -41.63
C VAL A 46 -16.81 13.71 -42.30
N PHE A 47 -17.59 14.77 -42.10
CA PHE A 47 -18.86 15.00 -42.77
C PHE A 47 -18.65 15.98 -43.92
N SER A 48 -18.80 15.49 -45.15
CA SER A 48 -18.76 16.32 -46.35
C SER A 48 -20.17 16.71 -46.78
N LEU A 49 -20.49 17.99 -46.71
CA LEU A 49 -21.77 18.53 -47.14
C LEU A 49 -21.57 19.25 -48.47
N SER A 50 -22.52 19.06 -49.38
CA SER A 50 -22.53 19.72 -50.68
C SER A 50 -23.94 20.20 -51.01
N ALA A 51 -24.10 21.46 -51.37
CA ALA A 51 -25.32 21.99 -51.96
C ALA A 51 -25.25 21.93 -53.49
N ASN A 52 -26.36 21.63 -54.15
CA ASN A 52 -26.44 21.64 -55.61
C ASN A 52 -27.83 22.11 -56.06
N SER A 53 -27.90 22.77 -57.21
CA SER A 53 -29.13 23.18 -57.88
C SER A 53 -29.08 22.85 -59.36
N THR A 54 -30.23 22.78 -60.02
CA THR A 54 -30.30 22.57 -61.48
C THR A 54 -30.00 23.83 -62.29
N ASN A 55 -29.74 24.97 -61.64
CA ASN A 55 -29.47 26.24 -62.29
C ASN A 55 -27.99 26.31 -62.73
N PRO A 56 -27.70 26.92 -63.90
CA PRO A 56 -26.32 27.14 -64.33
C PRO A 56 -25.63 28.15 -63.40
N GLU A 57 -24.40 27.83 -63.00
CA GLU A 57 -23.57 28.64 -62.11
C GLU A 57 -22.22 28.99 -62.78
N GLN A 58 -21.61 30.12 -62.37
CA GLN A 58 -20.28 30.48 -62.83
C GLN A 58 -19.23 29.60 -62.17
N ALA A 59 -18.19 29.22 -62.93
CA ALA A 59 -17.15 28.31 -62.46
C ALA A 59 -16.43 28.77 -61.17
N SER A 60 -16.37 30.08 -60.93
CA SER A 60 -15.76 30.67 -59.75
C SER A 60 -16.52 30.42 -58.45
N ASN A 61 -17.80 30.06 -58.52
CA ASN A 61 -18.65 29.95 -57.33
C ASN A 61 -18.73 28.52 -56.81
N TYR A 62 -18.32 27.50 -57.57
CA TYR A 62 -18.49 26.10 -57.17
C TYR A 62 -17.84 25.73 -55.82
N GLU A 63 -16.78 26.43 -55.41
CA GLU A 63 -16.10 26.19 -54.13
C GLU A 63 -16.99 26.51 -52.92
N ASN A 64 -17.93 27.45 -53.02
CA ASN A 64 -18.81 27.81 -51.90
C ASN A 64 -19.92 26.77 -51.63
N ASN A 65 -20.07 25.80 -52.52
CA ASN A 65 -21.08 24.75 -52.42
C ASN A 65 -20.65 23.62 -51.49
N TYR A 66 -19.38 23.57 -51.08
CA TYR A 66 -18.80 22.48 -50.30
C TYR A 66 -18.37 22.96 -48.91
N VAL A 67 -18.69 22.15 -47.90
CA VAL A 67 -18.17 22.32 -46.54
C VAL A 67 -17.82 20.97 -45.94
N SER A 68 -16.70 20.91 -45.24
CA SER A 68 -16.26 19.72 -44.50
C SER A 68 -16.30 20.02 -43.01
N ILE A 69 -16.98 19.15 -42.25
CA ILE A 69 -17.04 19.23 -40.79
C ILE A 69 -16.28 18.04 -40.22
N GLU A 70 -15.26 18.31 -39.42
CA GLU A 70 -14.41 17.30 -38.79
C GLU A 70 -14.76 17.20 -37.31
N ILE A 71 -15.14 15.99 -36.86
CA ILE A 71 -15.49 15.71 -35.47
C ILE A 71 -14.42 14.79 -34.88
N PRO A 72 -13.68 15.20 -33.84
CA PRO A 72 -12.65 14.37 -33.23
C PRO A 72 -13.24 13.14 -32.53
N VAL A 73 -12.60 11.99 -32.72
CA VAL A 73 -12.91 10.75 -32.01
C VAL A 73 -11.94 10.62 -30.84
N ILE A 74 -12.48 10.40 -29.63
CA ILE A 74 -11.69 10.25 -28.41
C ILE A 74 -11.76 8.81 -27.90
N VAL A 75 -10.62 8.32 -27.39
CA VAL A 75 -10.54 7.02 -26.72
C VAL A 75 -10.61 7.25 -25.21
N VAL A 76 -11.57 6.61 -24.56
CA VAL A 76 -11.84 6.78 -23.14
C VAL A 76 -11.82 5.40 -22.46
N PRO A 77 -10.63 4.78 -22.32
CA PRO A 77 -10.50 3.60 -21.49
C PRO A 77 -10.53 4.05 -20.02
N ASP A 78 -11.28 3.34 -19.19
CA ASP A 78 -11.33 3.61 -17.75
C ASP A 78 -11.14 2.30 -17.01
N ILE A 79 -9.91 2.09 -16.54
CA ILE A 79 -9.54 0.91 -15.77
C ILE A 79 -9.73 1.22 -14.30
N VAL A 80 -10.49 0.38 -13.61
CA VAL A 80 -10.68 0.42 -12.17
C VAL A 80 -9.98 -0.77 -11.53
N LEU A 81 -9.34 -0.55 -10.39
CA LEU A 81 -8.62 -1.56 -9.63
C LEU A 81 -9.35 -1.84 -8.32
N PHE A 82 -9.83 -3.06 -8.16
CA PHE A 82 -10.41 -3.57 -6.93
C PHE A 82 -9.46 -4.55 -6.26
N GLY A 83 -9.60 -4.72 -4.95
CA GLY A 83 -8.81 -5.72 -4.24
C GLY A 83 -9.42 -6.16 -2.93
N LYS A 84 -9.10 -7.41 -2.59
CA LYS A 84 -9.59 -8.12 -1.40
C LYS A 84 -8.42 -8.81 -0.73
N ARG A 85 -8.44 -8.83 0.60
CA ARG A 85 -7.47 -9.55 1.43
C ARG A 85 -8.22 -10.48 2.38
N THR A 86 -7.72 -11.70 2.52
CA THR A 86 -8.33 -12.73 3.37
C THR A 86 -7.23 -13.47 4.14
N PRO A 87 -7.23 -13.45 5.49
CA PRO A 87 -8.05 -12.60 6.37
C PRO A 87 -7.54 -11.15 6.42
N ALA A 88 -8.38 -10.22 6.89
CA ALA A 88 -7.98 -8.82 7.10
C ALA A 88 -7.31 -8.57 8.47
N LEU A 89 -7.60 -9.43 9.47
CA LEU A 89 -7.04 -9.38 10.81
C LEU A 89 -6.55 -10.78 11.20
N ILE A 90 -5.34 -10.86 11.74
CA ILE A 90 -4.72 -12.09 12.24
C ILE A 90 -4.34 -11.86 13.70
N VAL A 91 -4.84 -12.71 14.61
CA VAL A 91 -4.49 -12.67 16.03
C VAL A 91 -3.54 -13.83 16.31
N LEU A 92 -2.30 -13.53 16.72
CA LEU A 92 -1.29 -14.53 17.05
C LEU A 92 -1.41 -14.99 18.49
N LYS A 93 -1.32 -16.30 18.72
CA LYS A 93 -1.45 -16.91 20.05
C LYS A 93 -0.14 -17.55 20.50
N THR A 94 0.05 -17.65 21.81
CA THR A 94 1.28 -18.22 22.41
C THR A 94 1.51 -19.70 22.06
N GLU A 95 0.47 -20.46 21.76
CA GLU A 95 0.59 -21.87 21.36
C GLU A 95 1.31 -22.05 20.01
N GLU A 96 1.34 -21.00 19.19
CA GLU A 96 1.91 -21.01 17.85
C GLU A 96 3.44 -20.90 17.84
N GLU A 97 4.05 -20.59 18.99
CA GLU A 97 5.51 -20.58 19.16
C GLU A 97 6.16 -21.95 18.88
N LYS A 98 5.44 -23.04 19.10
CA LYS A 98 5.99 -24.40 19.07
C LYS A 98 5.73 -25.16 17.76
N GLY A 99 4.84 -24.69 16.88
CA GLY A 99 4.29 -25.49 15.78
C GLY A 99 4.32 -24.88 14.37
N GLU A 100 4.71 -23.62 14.20
CA GLU A 100 4.57 -22.93 12.90
C GLU A 100 5.88 -22.97 12.09
N GLU A 101 6.15 -24.08 11.39
CA GLU A 101 7.09 -24.06 10.26
C GLU A 101 6.41 -23.63 8.95
N ASP A 102 5.09 -23.80 8.83
CA ASP A 102 4.37 -23.65 7.56
C ASP A 102 3.69 -22.27 7.41
N GLY A 103 3.55 -21.47 8.47
CA GLY A 103 2.93 -20.14 8.43
C GLY A 103 1.42 -20.12 8.14
N ARG A 104 0.74 -19.01 8.44
CA ARG A 104 -0.73 -18.88 8.25
C ARG A 104 -1.09 -18.49 6.82
N PRO A 105 -2.08 -19.14 6.17
CA PRO A 105 -2.47 -18.79 4.81
C PRO A 105 -3.08 -17.38 4.74
N VAL A 106 -2.65 -16.63 3.73
CA VAL A 106 -3.10 -15.27 3.42
C VAL A 106 -3.29 -15.17 1.91
N GLU A 107 -4.46 -14.69 1.51
CA GLU A 107 -4.84 -14.48 0.12
C GLU A 107 -5.02 -12.99 -0.18
N HIS A 108 -4.42 -12.54 -1.27
CA HIS A 108 -4.69 -11.24 -1.88
C HIS A 108 -5.30 -11.45 -3.26
N VAL A 109 -6.45 -10.84 -3.52
CA VAL A 109 -7.10 -10.85 -4.84
C VAL A 109 -7.10 -9.43 -5.37
N PHE A 110 -6.63 -9.25 -6.61
CA PHE A 110 -6.65 -7.99 -7.33
C PHE A 110 -7.47 -8.16 -8.61
N GLN A 111 -8.43 -7.28 -8.85
CA GLN A 111 -9.28 -7.31 -10.03
C GLN A 111 -9.13 -5.99 -10.80
N LEU A 112 -8.69 -6.08 -12.05
CA LEU A 112 -8.81 -5.01 -13.02
C LEU A 112 -10.15 -5.13 -13.72
N PHE A 113 -10.87 -4.02 -13.83
CA PHE A 113 -12.14 -3.94 -14.51
C PHE A 113 -12.13 -2.77 -15.49
N ASN A 114 -12.45 -3.01 -16.76
CA ASN A 114 -12.62 -1.94 -17.72
C ASN A 114 -14.05 -1.39 -17.64
N GLN A 115 -14.24 -0.28 -16.95
CA GLN A 115 -15.52 0.44 -16.86
C GLN A 115 -15.71 1.41 -18.03
N GLY A 116 -14.65 1.72 -18.78
CA GLY A 116 -14.68 2.64 -19.90
C GLY A 116 -15.43 2.10 -21.11
N LEU A 117 -15.77 3.02 -22.03
CA LEU A 117 -16.45 2.70 -23.29
C LEU A 117 -15.47 2.16 -24.34
N SER A 118 -14.17 2.42 -24.17
CA SER A 118 -13.12 1.98 -25.08
C SER A 118 -12.37 0.76 -24.53
N ALA A 119 -11.92 -0.11 -25.43
CA ALA A 119 -11.08 -1.24 -25.07
C ALA A 119 -9.63 -0.82 -24.79
N THR A 120 -8.90 -1.62 -24.00
CA THR A 120 -7.44 -1.53 -23.88
C THR A 120 -6.79 -2.70 -24.60
N ASN A 121 -5.62 -2.50 -25.21
CA ASN A 121 -4.84 -3.58 -25.82
C ASN A 121 -3.83 -4.17 -24.84
N GLU A 122 -3.18 -3.32 -24.05
CA GLU A 122 -2.30 -3.75 -22.96
C GLU A 122 -2.45 -2.84 -21.75
N THR A 123 -2.64 -3.45 -20.58
CA THR A 123 -2.68 -2.78 -19.28
C THR A 123 -1.67 -3.45 -18.35
N GLU A 124 -0.79 -2.66 -17.76
CA GLU A 124 0.19 -3.11 -16.78
C GLU A 124 -0.40 -3.06 -15.37
N LEU A 125 -0.34 -4.18 -14.65
CA LEU A 125 -0.66 -4.28 -13.23
C LEU A 125 0.62 -4.65 -12.47
N GLN A 126 1.07 -3.77 -11.59
CA GLN A 126 2.22 -3.99 -10.72
C GLN A 126 1.77 -4.08 -9.26
N ILE A 127 2.04 -5.19 -8.60
CA ILE A 127 1.79 -5.38 -7.17
C ILE A 127 3.13 -5.40 -6.44
N LYS A 128 3.21 -4.65 -5.35
CA LYS A 128 4.30 -4.64 -4.37
C LYS A 128 3.82 -5.38 -3.13
N LEU A 129 4.39 -6.56 -2.90
CA LEU A 129 4.09 -7.44 -1.77
C LEU A 129 5.29 -7.48 -0.82
N PRO A 130 5.14 -7.13 0.47
CA PRO A 130 6.26 -7.15 1.42
C PRO A 130 6.58 -8.58 1.87
N SER A 131 7.51 -9.24 1.17
CA SER A 131 7.95 -10.59 1.55
C SER A 131 8.90 -10.64 2.74
N TYR A 132 9.62 -9.54 2.99
CA TYR A 132 10.48 -9.37 4.15
C TYR A 132 10.31 -7.96 4.71
N ASP A 133 10.63 -7.78 5.99
CA ASP A 133 10.72 -6.45 6.61
C ASP A 133 12.07 -5.76 6.33
N ARG A 134 12.30 -4.59 6.94
CA ARG A 134 13.52 -3.80 6.73
C ARG A 134 14.78 -4.49 7.27
N GLU A 135 14.61 -5.35 8.27
CA GLU A 135 15.68 -6.14 8.89
C GLU A 135 15.94 -7.46 8.16
N GLY A 136 15.10 -7.82 7.18
CA GLY A 136 15.22 -9.04 6.38
C GLY A 136 14.53 -10.26 7.00
N ASN A 137 13.68 -10.08 8.01
CA ASN A 137 12.85 -11.18 8.53
C ASN A 137 11.70 -11.47 7.56
N PRO A 138 11.35 -12.74 7.33
CA PRO A 138 10.29 -13.11 6.40
C PRO A 138 8.92 -12.68 6.95
N VAL A 139 8.05 -12.17 6.08
CA VAL A 139 6.73 -11.64 6.42
C VAL A 139 5.67 -12.42 5.64
N LEU A 140 5.55 -12.19 4.34
CA LEU A 140 4.64 -12.91 3.44
C LEU A 140 5.43 -13.73 2.40
N ILE A 141 5.40 -15.04 2.53
CA ILE A 141 6.10 -15.95 1.61
C ILE A 141 5.10 -16.57 0.65
N MET A 142 5.35 -16.40 -0.65
CA MET A 142 4.59 -17.07 -1.69
C MET A 142 5.12 -18.48 -1.88
N ASP A 143 4.27 -19.48 -1.72
CA ASP A 143 4.59 -20.90 -1.85
C ASP A 143 3.90 -21.56 -3.05
N LYS A 144 2.98 -20.84 -3.69
CA LYS A 144 2.17 -21.32 -4.81
C LYS A 144 2.30 -20.42 -6.02
N GLU A 145 1.96 -20.99 -7.17
CA GLU A 145 1.86 -20.24 -8.42
C GLU A 145 0.70 -19.25 -8.38
N LEU A 146 0.81 -18.19 -9.19
CA LEU A 146 -0.23 -17.18 -9.34
C LEU A 146 -1.46 -17.79 -10.02
N LYS A 147 -2.64 -17.53 -9.44
CA LYS A 147 -3.90 -17.89 -10.08
C LYS A 147 -4.39 -16.70 -10.89
N ILE A 148 -4.49 -16.89 -12.21
CA ILE A 148 -4.83 -15.84 -13.17
C ILE A 148 -6.14 -16.21 -13.87
N GLU A 149 -7.11 -15.30 -13.85
CA GLU A 149 -8.35 -15.41 -14.59
C GLU A 149 -8.45 -14.24 -15.59
N GLY A 150 -8.37 -14.58 -16.88
CA GLY A 150 -8.40 -13.61 -17.97
C GLY A 150 -7.15 -13.67 -18.85
N ASN A 151 -7.04 -12.74 -19.80
CA ASN A 151 -5.95 -12.69 -20.75
C ASN A 151 -4.79 -11.84 -20.21
N GLY A 152 -3.73 -12.48 -19.71
CA GLY A 152 -2.53 -11.78 -19.27
C GLY A 152 -1.43 -12.72 -18.83
N LYS A 153 -0.21 -12.19 -18.70
CA LYS A 153 0.96 -12.93 -18.19
C LYS A 153 1.60 -12.15 -17.05
N CYS A 154 1.98 -12.84 -15.99
CA CYS A 154 2.59 -12.24 -14.81
C CYS A 154 3.99 -12.79 -14.57
N ASN A 155 4.91 -11.92 -14.21
CA ASN A 155 6.27 -12.25 -13.79
C ASN A 155 6.48 -11.82 -12.33
N ILE A 156 7.23 -12.61 -11.58
CA ILE A 156 7.56 -12.34 -10.17
C ILE A 156 9.03 -11.93 -10.10
N ILE A 157 9.30 -10.81 -9.43
CA ILE A 157 10.63 -10.26 -9.22
C ILE A 157 10.84 -10.10 -7.71
N ILE A 158 11.74 -10.88 -7.14
CA ILE A 158 12.03 -10.85 -5.70
C ILE A 158 13.26 -9.96 -5.46
N ILE A 159 13.04 -8.82 -4.83
CA ILE A 159 14.08 -7.89 -4.40
C ILE A 159 14.52 -8.29 -3.00
N THR A 160 15.81 -8.57 -2.86
CA THR A 160 16.50 -8.84 -1.59
C THR A 160 17.75 -7.96 -1.49
N ALA A 161 18.31 -7.81 -0.30
CA ALA A 161 19.52 -7.00 -0.09
C ALA A 161 20.70 -7.36 -1.02
N LYS A 162 20.79 -8.61 -1.50
CA LYS A 162 21.83 -9.06 -2.44
C LYS A 162 21.63 -8.55 -3.86
N ASN A 163 20.38 -8.43 -4.30
CA ASN A 163 20.01 -8.10 -5.69
C ASN A 163 19.53 -6.65 -5.86
N ALA A 164 19.33 -5.92 -4.76
CA ALA A 164 18.80 -4.56 -4.75
C ALA A 164 19.63 -3.56 -5.57
N SER A 165 20.96 -3.72 -5.62
CA SER A 165 21.86 -2.84 -6.38
C SER A 165 21.62 -2.86 -7.89
N GLY A 166 21.14 -3.97 -8.45
CA GLY A 166 20.83 -4.08 -9.89
C GLY A 166 19.48 -3.49 -10.28
N TYR A 167 18.55 -3.36 -9.34
CA TYR A 167 17.20 -2.85 -9.61
C TYR A 167 17.14 -1.32 -9.64
N SER A 168 17.95 -0.65 -8.82
CA SER A 168 18.03 0.81 -8.76
C SER A 168 18.53 1.46 -10.08
N GLY A 169 19.25 0.70 -10.92
CA GLY A 169 19.76 1.16 -12.23
C GLY A 169 18.78 1.04 -13.42
N SER A 170 17.59 0.46 -13.23
CA SER A 170 16.58 0.28 -14.30
C SER A 170 15.46 1.33 -14.27
N VAL A 171 15.43 2.18 -13.24
CA VAL A 171 14.41 3.24 -13.05
C VAL A 171 14.90 4.59 -13.58
N SER A 172 15.44 4.60 -14.81
CA SER A 172 15.88 5.83 -15.48
C SER A 172 15.47 5.84 -16.95
N SER A 173 14.16 5.83 -17.21
CA SER A 173 13.54 6.61 -18.28
C SER A 173 12.01 6.56 -18.15
N GLY A 174 11.42 7.61 -17.57
CA GLY A 174 9.96 7.76 -17.47
C GLY A 174 9.50 8.28 -16.11
N THR A 175 9.48 9.61 -15.96
CA THR A 175 8.73 10.36 -14.94
C THR A 175 8.94 9.94 -13.47
N ASN A 176 9.82 10.67 -12.78
CA ASN A 176 9.95 10.70 -11.32
C ASN A 176 8.63 11.17 -10.66
N VAL A 177 7.66 10.29 -10.48
CA VAL A 177 6.40 10.55 -9.73
C VAL A 177 6.38 9.80 -8.39
N PHE A 178 7.30 8.87 -8.16
CA PHE A 178 7.36 8.07 -6.93
C PHE A 178 8.57 8.48 -6.09
N ARG A 179 8.52 9.69 -5.52
CA ARG A 179 9.31 10.02 -4.33
C ARG A 179 8.48 9.61 -3.13
N ASP A 180 8.88 8.52 -2.50
CA ASP A 180 8.38 8.12 -1.19
C ASP A 180 8.87 9.16 -0.18
N ASP A 181 7.93 9.89 0.44
CA ASP A 181 8.26 10.90 1.42
C ASP A 181 8.89 10.21 2.64
N ASN A 182 10.09 10.68 3.01
CA ASN A 182 10.80 10.26 4.22
C ASN A 182 9.92 10.57 5.45
N GLU A 183 9.19 9.56 5.94
CA GLU A 183 8.54 9.66 7.24
C GLU A 183 9.56 9.41 8.35
N LYS A 184 9.92 10.52 9.00
CA LYS A 184 10.82 10.63 10.15
C LYS A 184 10.31 9.75 11.30
N ASP A 185 11.24 9.02 11.90
CA ASP A 185 11.08 8.23 13.12
C ASP A 185 10.20 8.91 14.18
N LYS A 186 9.00 8.36 14.40
CA LYS A 186 8.21 8.61 15.60
C LYS A 186 8.31 7.43 16.55
N LYS A 187 8.84 7.73 17.73
CA LYS A 187 8.99 6.90 18.91
C LYS A 187 7.59 6.48 19.43
N TYR A 188 7.42 5.18 19.65
CA TYR A 188 6.28 4.48 20.28
C TYR A 188 4.90 4.76 19.67
N SER A 189 4.67 4.22 18.47
CA SER A 189 3.32 3.90 17.99
C SER A 189 3.00 2.47 18.44
N ASP A 190 1.82 2.23 19.04
CA ASP A 190 1.31 0.89 19.37
C ASP A 190 1.18 -0.01 18.12
N THR A 191 1.30 0.58 16.92
CA THR A 191 1.22 -0.08 15.62
C THR A 191 2.45 0.21 14.76
N GLN A 192 3.07 -0.84 14.22
CA GLN A 192 4.18 -0.75 13.26
C GLN A 192 3.73 -1.14 11.85
N THR A 193 4.07 -0.35 10.85
CA THR A 193 3.75 -0.65 9.45
C THR A 193 4.90 -1.39 8.77
N ILE A 194 4.57 -2.50 8.10
CA ILE A 194 5.48 -3.27 7.24
C ILE A 194 5.03 -3.06 5.80
N ALA A 195 5.87 -2.41 5.00
CA ALA A 195 5.66 -2.19 3.58
C ALA A 195 6.92 -2.55 2.79
N CYS A 196 6.80 -2.66 1.47
CA CYS A 196 7.95 -2.87 0.60
C CYS A 196 9.01 -1.77 0.80
N SER A 197 10.28 -2.16 0.71
CA SER A 197 11.43 -1.26 0.71
C SER A 197 12.31 -1.51 -0.51
N ASP A 198 13.26 -0.61 -0.76
CA ASP A 198 14.22 -0.76 -1.86
C ASP A 198 15.11 -2.00 -1.74
N ARG A 199 15.20 -2.58 -0.53
CA ARG A 199 15.99 -3.78 -0.25
C ARG A 199 15.18 -5.06 -0.21
N TYR A 200 13.90 -4.97 0.11
CA TYR A 200 13.03 -6.10 0.36
C TYR A 200 11.64 -5.84 -0.18
N CYS A 201 11.30 -6.50 -1.29
CA CYS A 201 9.98 -6.44 -1.89
C CYS A 201 9.81 -7.56 -2.92
N THR A 202 8.63 -8.15 -3.00
CA THR A 202 8.26 -9.00 -4.12
C THR A 202 7.37 -8.18 -5.05
N ILE A 203 7.86 -7.95 -6.26
CA ILE A 203 7.15 -7.22 -7.31
C ILE A 203 6.53 -8.24 -8.25
N ILE A 204 5.21 -8.19 -8.39
CA ILE A 204 4.48 -9.02 -9.34
C ILE A 204 4.03 -8.09 -10.47
N GLN A 205 4.56 -8.30 -11.66
CA GLN A 205 4.30 -7.48 -12.82
C GLN A 205 3.51 -8.28 -13.85
N CYS A 206 2.26 -7.88 -14.06
CA CYS A 206 1.35 -8.49 -15.01
C CYS A 206 1.13 -7.58 -16.21
N LEU A 207 1.29 -8.14 -17.41
CA LEU A 207 0.85 -7.54 -18.66
C LEU A 207 -0.48 -8.18 -19.03
N VAL A 208 -1.56 -7.43 -18.79
CA VAL A 208 -2.93 -7.82 -19.15
C VAL A 208 -3.14 -7.41 -20.60
N GLY A 209 -3.57 -8.37 -21.43
CA GLY A 209 -3.79 -8.15 -22.85
C GLY A 209 -5.11 -7.43 -23.13
N TYR A 210 -5.68 -7.71 -24.31
CA TYR A 210 -6.91 -7.05 -24.76
C TYR A 210 -8.06 -7.19 -23.74
N MET A 211 -8.59 -6.05 -23.29
CA MET A 211 -9.76 -5.97 -22.41
C MET A 211 -10.86 -5.12 -23.06
N ALA A 212 -11.93 -5.80 -23.46
CA ALA A 212 -13.15 -5.13 -23.92
C ALA A 212 -13.84 -4.37 -22.76
N PRO A 213 -14.73 -3.41 -23.08
CA PRO A 213 -15.60 -2.78 -22.09
C PRO A 213 -16.34 -3.82 -21.24
N LEU A 214 -16.48 -3.53 -19.95
CA LEU A 214 -17.16 -4.37 -18.95
C LEU A 214 -16.53 -5.75 -18.75
N LYS A 215 -15.27 -5.94 -19.15
CA LYS A 215 -14.50 -7.16 -18.86
C LYS A 215 -13.50 -6.94 -17.75
N SER A 216 -13.17 -8.04 -17.07
CA SER A 216 -12.22 -8.06 -15.96
C SER A 216 -11.08 -9.05 -16.16
N PHE A 217 -9.97 -8.73 -15.52
CA PHE A 217 -8.85 -9.62 -15.27
C PHE A 217 -8.68 -9.76 -13.75
N VAL A 218 -8.51 -10.98 -13.24
CA VAL A 218 -8.35 -11.24 -11.81
C VAL A 218 -7.03 -11.97 -11.56
N LEU A 219 -6.27 -11.47 -10.60
CA LEU A 219 -5.06 -12.09 -10.08
C LEU A 219 -5.27 -12.45 -8.61
N THR A 220 -5.05 -13.71 -8.28
CA THR A 220 -5.07 -14.21 -6.90
C THR A 220 -3.67 -14.66 -6.49
N ILE A 221 -3.18 -14.08 -5.40
CA ILE A 221 -1.88 -14.34 -4.79
C ILE A 221 -2.14 -15.06 -3.48
N GLU A 222 -1.72 -16.33 -3.43
CA GLU A 222 -1.69 -17.11 -2.20
C GLU A 222 -0.30 -17.02 -1.57
N SER A 223 -0.27 -16.72 -0.28
CA SER A 223 0.94 -16.53 0.51
C SER A 223 0.75 -17.07 1.92
N ARG A 224 1.86 -17.23 2.65
CA ARG A 224 1.89 -17.63 4.05
C ARG A 224 2.53 -16.54 4.89
N LEU A 225 1.84 -16.16 5.97
CA LEU A 225 2.36 -15.27 6.99
C LEU A 225 3.31 -16.04 7.91
N MET A 226 4.54 -15.55 8.02
CA MET A 226 5.56 -16.09 8.92
C MET A 226 5.42 -15.49 10.31
N ALA A 227 4.54 -16.07 11.13
CA ALA A 227 4.24 -15.61 12.48
C ALA A 227 5.47 -15.52 13.40
N ARG A 228 6.47 -16.40 13.21
CA ARG A 228 7.73 -16.40 13.98
C ARG A 228 8.40 -15.02 14.00
N SER A 229 8.38 -14.30 12.87
CA SER A 229 8.97 -12.96 12.75
C SER A 229 8.29 -11.90 13.61
N PHE A 230 7.04 -12.12 14.02
CA PHE A 230 6.27 -11.22 14.88
C PHE A 230 6.36 -11.63 16.34
N ILE A 231 6.34 -12.95 16.59
CA ILE A 231 6.49 -13.53 17.94
C ILE A 231 7.83 -13.10 18.57
N GLN A 232 8.93 -13.18 17.81
CA GLN A 232 10.25 -12.77 18.28
C GLN A 232 10.33 -11.29 18.67
N ARG A 233 9.41 -10.46 18.18
CA ARG A 233 9.36 -9.00 18.38
C ARG A 233 8.13 -8.55 19.15
N ARG A 234 7.47 -9.45 19.89
CA ARG A 234 6.24 -9.15 20.65
C ARG A 234 6.38 -8.04 21.68
N GLU A 235 7.60 -7.77 22.14
CA GLU A 235 7.88 -6.72 23.13
C GLU A 235 8.03 -5.32 22.50
N ALA A 236 8.21 -5.26 21.17
CA ALA A 236 8.40 -4.00 20.46
C ALA A 236 7.07 -3.28 20.20
N THR A 237 6.05 -4.01 19.72
CA THR A 237 4.71 -3.47 19.43
C THR A 237 3.62 -4.54 19.56
N LYS A 238 2.38 -4.06 19.76
CA LYS A 238 1.16 -4.88 19.92
C LYS A 238 0.42 -5.12 18.60
N MET A 239 0.63 -4.26 17.62
CA MET A 239 -0.01 -4.36 16.31
C MET A 239 0.99 -4.15 15.18
N TYR A 240 0.82 -4.91 14.10
CA TYR A 240 1.56 -4.73 12.86
C TYR A 240 0.59 -4.59 11.69
N ASN A 241 0.81 -3.62 10.81
CA ASN A 241 0.05 -3.43 9.58
C ASN A 241 0.92 -3.79 8.38
N ILE A 242 0.62 -4.91 7.73
CA ILE A 242 1.28 -5.29 6.47
C ILE A 242 0.54 -4.60 5.33
N THR A 243 1.26 -3.76 4.59
CA THR A 243 0.70 -2.96 3.49
C THR A 243 1.21 -3.46 2.15
N SER A 244 0.29 -3.98 1.34
CA SER A 244 0.50 -4.41 -0.04
C SER A 244 -0.08 -3.34 -0.98
N VAL A 245 0.67 -2.94 -2.00
CA VAL A 245 0.25 -1.84 -2.89
C VAL A 245 0.20 -2.32 -4.33
N ALA A 246 -0.87 -1.98 -5.05
CA ALA A 246 -1.02 -2.28 -6.46
C ALA A 246 -1.20 -1.00 -7.29
N TYR A 247 -0.59 -1.00 -8.47
CA TYR A 247 -0.65 0.07 -9.46
C TYR A 247 -1.13 -0.49 -10.78
N ALA A 248 -2.05 0.21 -11.44
CA ALA A 248 -2.56 -0.16 -12.75
C ALA A 248 -2.36 0.99 -13.73
N ARG A 249 -1.81 0.69 -14.90
CA ARG A 249 -1.54 1.68 -15.96
C ARG A 249 -1.87 1.11 -17.33
N VAL A 250 -2.66 1.84 -18.11
CA VAL A 250 -2.89 1.51 -19.52
C VAL A 250 -1.62 1.78 -20.32
N ARG A 251 -1.09 0.75 -21.00
CA ARG A 251 0.12 0.86 -21.84
C ARG A 251 -0.21 1.06 -23.31
N SER A 252 -1.32 0.49 -23.79
CA SER A 252 -1.76 0.71 -25.17
C SER A 252 -3.26 0.47 -25.34
N VAL A 253 -3.81 1.08 -26.39
CA VAL A 253 -5.19 0.90 -26.85
C VAL A 253 -5.17 0.31 -28.26
N PRO A 254 -6.21 -0.41 -28.69
CA PRO A 254 -6.23 -1.07 -30.01
C PRO A 254 -6.50 -0.10 -31.18
N TYR A 255 -6.70 1.19 -30.91
CA TYR A 255 -7.04 2.21 -31.91
C TYR A 255 -5.77 2.95 -32.38
N ALA A 256 -5.58 3.07 -33.69
CA ALA A 256 -4.40 3.69 -34.31
C ALA A 256 -4.53 5.22 -34.41
N PHE A 257 -4.84 5.89 -33.30
CA PHE A 257 -5.04 7.34 -33.30
C PHE A 257 -3.77 8.07 -32.88
N GLU A 258 -3.26 8.95 -33.73
CA GLU A 258 -2.03 9.73 -33.47
C GLU A 258 -2.19 10.68 -32.25
N ALA A 259 -3.42 11.09 -31.95
CA ALA A 259 -3.74 11.99 -30.85
C ALA A 259 -3.83 11.32 -29.45
N VAL A 260 -3.72 9.99 -29.35
CA VAL A 260 -3.87 9.30 -28.06
C VAL A 260 -2.61 9.47 -27.22
N ASN A 261 -2.68 10.34 -26.22
CA ASN A 261 -1.63 10.50 -25.23
C ASN A 261 -1.87 9.58 -24.04
N LEU A 262 -1.17 8.44 -24.02
CA LEU A 262 -1.24 7.42 -22.96
C LEU A 262 -0.89 7.98 -21.56
N ASN A 263 -0.12 9.05 -21.46
CA ASN A 263 0.25 9.66 -20.17
C ASN A 263 -0.91 10.45 -19.54
N LYS A 264 -1.97 10.74 -20.30
CA LYS A 264 -3.19 11.35 -19.74
C LYS A 264 -4.08 10.33 -19.03
N PHE A 265 -3.87 9.04 -19.24
CA PHE A 265 -4.64 8.02 -18.53
C PHE A 265 -4.14 7.90 -17.09
N ASP A 266 -5.07 8.00 -16.14
CA ASP A 266 -4.77 7.92 -14.73
C ASP A 266 -4.13 6.58 -14.36
N VAL A 267 -3.04 6.65 -13.60
CA VAL A 267 -2.51 5.49 -12.90
C VAL A 267 -3.37 5.23 -11.68
N LYS A 268 -4.05 4.09 -11.63
CA LYS A 268 -4.84 3.72 -10.46
C LYS A 268 -3.95 3.09 -9.41
N ARG A 269 -4.19 3.43 -8.14
CA ARG A 269 -3.46 2.93 -6.98
C ARG A 269 -4.42 2.33 -5.97
N LEU A 270 -4.09 1.16 -5.45
CA LEU A 270 -4.85 0.48 -4.41
C LEU A 270 -3.90 -0.03 -3.31
N GLU A 271 -4.28 0.21 -2.06
CA GLU A 271 -3.59 -0.35 -0.89
C GLU A 271 -4.46 -1.38 -0.19
N LEU A 272 -3.88 -2.53 0.12
CA LEU A 272 -4.49 -3.56 0.96
C LEU A 272 -3.67 -3.69 2.24
N VAL A 273 -4.35 -3.57 3.38
CA VAL A 273 -3.74 -3.69 4.70
C VAL A 273 -4.26 -4.94 5.41
N ILE A 274 -3.32 -5.72 5.94
CA ILE A 274 -3.57 -6.83 6.86
C ILE A 274 -3.02 -6.44 8.22
N THR A 275 -3.87 -6.48 9.25
CA THR A 275 -3.48 -6.19 10.62
C THR A 275 -3.14 -7.47 11.36
N ILE A 276 -2.03 -7.47 12.09
CA ILE A 276 -1.61 -8.54 12.98
C ILE A 276 -1.69 -8.00 14.40
N ASN A 277 -2.40 -8.72 15.26
CA ASN A 277 -2.49 -8.44 16.68
C ASN A 277 -1.65 -9.47 17.45
N THR A 278 -0.76 -8.96 18.31
CA THR A 278 0.13 -9.75 19.18
C THR A 278 -0.22 -9.68 20.66
N ASP A 279 -1.35 -9.06 21.06
CA ASP A 279 -1.75 -8.87 22.46
C ASP A 279 -1.97 -10.19 23.23
N GLN A 280 -2.32 -11.26 22.51
CA GLN A 280 -2.54 -12.60 23.07
C GLN A 280 -1.24 -13.40 23.22
N LEU A 281 -0.08 -12.83 22.86
CA LEU A 281 1.21 -13.39 23.17
C LEU A 281 1.54 -13.10 24.63
N LYS A 282 1.76 -14.16 25.43
CA LYS A 282 2.25 -13.99 26.80
C LYS A 282 3.60 -13.26 26.73
N PRO A 283 3.86 -12.30 27.64
CA PRO A 283 5.19 -11.68 27.73
C PRO A 283 6.23 -12.79 27.91
N ALA A 284 7.47 -12.54 27.48
CA ALA A 284 8.58 -13.45 27.76
C ALA A 284 8.91 -13.39 29.26
N SER A 285 8.02 -13.87 30.13
CA SER A 285 8.38 -14.10 31.50
C SER A 285 9.41 -15.23 31.48
N ARG A 286 10.68 -14.85 31.70
CA ARG A 286 11.52 -15.67 32.58
C ARG A 286 10.77 -15.67 33.91
N ASP A 287 9.78 -16.54 34.04
CA ASP A 287 9.18 -16.84 35.33
C ASP A 287 10.32 -17.46 36.14
N VAL A 288 11.00 -16.61 36.91
CA VAL A 288 11.91 -17.08 37.93
C VAL A 288 10.98 -17.65 38.98
N ASP A 289 10.89 -18.98 39.01
CA ASP A 289 10.02 -19.69 39.93
C ASP A 289 10.19 -19.14 41.35
N MET A 290 9.07 -18.94 42.07
CA MET A 290 9.12 -18.38 43.43
C MET A 290 10.02 -19.18 44.38
N TRP A 291 10.27 -20.46 44.11
CA TRP A 291 11.22 -21.26 44.89
C TRP A 291 12.66 -20.76 44.75
N VAL A 292 13.07 -20.25 43.58
CA VAL A 292 14.42 -19.71 43.36
C VAL A 292 14.62 -18.46 44.21
N ILE A 293 13.59 -17.62 44.33
CA ILE A 293 13.60 -16.45 45.21
C ILE A 293 13.70 -16.89 46.68
N ALA A 294 12.91 -17.90 47.08
CA ALA A 294 12.95 -18.44 48.44
C ALA A 294 14.31 -19.04 48.80
N VAL A 295 14.93 -19.81 47.89
CA VAL A 295 16.27 -20.40 48.07
C VAL A 295 17.34 -19.30 48.12
N SER A 296 17.20 -18.24 47.32
CA SER A 296 18.13 -17.11 47.34
C SER A 296 18.10 -16.36 48.67
N ILE A 297 16.91 -16.14 49.24
CA ILE A 297 16.75 -15.48 50.55
C ILE A 297 17.29 -16.36 51.69
N THR A 298 16.99 -17.66 51.68
CA THR A 298 17.48 -18.57 52.73
C THR A 298 18.99 -18.73 52.69
N ALA A 299 19.58 -18.86 51.50
CA ALA A 299 21.04 -18.89 51.33
C ALA A 299 21.68 -17.57 51.78
N GLY A 300 21.10 -16.42 51.42
CA GLY A 300 21.56 -15.10 51.85
C GLY A 300 21.55 -14.93 53.37
N LEU A 301 20.48 -15.34 54.04
CA LEU A 301 20.37 -15.32 55.50
C LEU A 301 21.39 -16.24 56.18
N LEU A 302 21.63 -17.42 55.62
CA LEU A 302 22.59 -18.38 56.16
C LEU A 302 24.02 -17.82 56.08
N VAL A 303 24.40 -17.25 54.94
CA VAL A 303 25.70 -16.58 54.77
C VAL A 303 25.85 -15.38 55.71
N LEU A 304 24.79 -14.57 55.86
CA LEU A 304 24.79 -13.45 56.80
C LEU A 304 25.02 -13.91 58.24
N LEU A 305 24.35 -14.98 58.66
CA LEU A 305 24.49 -15.56 60.00
C LEU A 305 25.92 -16.09 60.23
N LEU A 306 26.49 -16.78 59.24
CA LEU A 306 27.88 -17.24 59.28
C LEU A 306 28.88 -16.07 59.42
N LEU A 307 28.66 -14.98 58.69
CA LEU A 307 29.48 -13.77 58.80
C LEU A 307 29.38 -13.13 60.18
N ILE A 308 28.19 -13.05 60.76
CA ILE A 308 28.00 -12.54 62.14
C ILE A 308 28.77 -13.40 63.13
N LEU A 309 28.72 -14.73 63.01
CA LEU A 309 29.48 -15.65 63.87
C LEU A 309 30.98 -15.51 63.69
N LEU A 310 31.47 -15.35 62.46
CA LEU A 310 32.90 -15.09 62.20
C LEU A 310 33.34 -13.75 62.79
N LEU A 311 32.58 -12.68 62.58
CA LEU A 311 32.87 -11.35 63.14
C LEU A 311 32.80 -11.37 64.67
N TRP A 312 31.90 -12.15 65.25
CA TRP A 312 31.82 -12.36 66.69
C TRP A 312 33.03 -13.13 67.23
N TRP A 313 33.44 -14.22 66.56
CA TRP A 313 34.63 -15.00 66.92
C TRP A 313 35.91 -14.16 66.78
N CYS A 314 36.05 -13.40 65.70
CA CYS A 314 37.15 -12.45 65.49
C CYS A 314 37.12 -11.26 66.47
N GLY A 315 36.15 -11.20 67.40
CA GLY A 315 36.15 -10.26 68.51
C GLY A 315 35.69 -8.84 68.16
N PHE A 316 35.13 -8.63 66.97
CA PHE A 316 34.70 -7.32 66.49
C PHE A 316 33.60 -6.68 67.37
N PHE A 317 32.74 -7.50 67.99
CA PHE A 317 31.64 -7.01 68.84
C PHE A 317 32.03 -6.76 70.31
N LYS A 318 33.29 -6.95 70.71
CA LYS A 318 33.76 -6.57 72.05
C LYS A 318 34.01 -5.07 72.13
N ARG A 319 32.94 -4.26 72.21
CA ARG A 319 33.07 -2.86 72.61
C ARG A 319 33.42 -2.78 74.10
N LYS A 320 34.60 -2.25 74.42
CA LYS A 320 34.96 -1.79 75.77
C LYS A 320 34.06 -0.60 76.13
N LYS A 321 33.26 -0.75 77.18
CA LYS A 321 32.63 0.40 77.86
C LYS A 321 33.70 1.06 78.75
N PRO A 322 33.91 2.38 78.74
CA PRO A 322 34.68 3.03 79.80
C PRO A 322 33.87 2.94 81.09
N VAL A 323 34.48 2.42 82.16
CA VAL A 323 33.90 2.34 83.51
C VAL A 323 34.68 3.30 84.40
N GLU A 324 33.90 4.09 85.14
CA GLU A 324 34.29 5.10 86.12
C GLU A 324 35.26 4.56 87.19
N GLU A 325 36.33 5.31 87.47
CA GLU A 325 37.20 5.11 88.64
C GLU A 325 36.80 6.09 89.75
N GLY A 326 36.62 5.55 90.96
CA GLY A 326 36.11 6.29 92.12
C GLY A 326 37.15 6.85 93.09
N TYR A 327 36.63 7.77 93.91
CA TYR A 327 37.01 8.20 95.27
C TYR A 327 38.29 8.99 95.53
N TYR A 328 38.12 10.19 96.11
CA TYR A 328 38.79 10.60 97.35
C TYR A 328 37.87 11.44 98.25
N VAL A 329 37.82 11.07 99.53
CA VAL A 329 37.29 11.88 100.63
C VAL A 329 38.44 12.77 101.14
N ALA A 330 38.23 14.08 101.20
CA ALA A 330 39.07 14.99 101.98
C ALA A 330 38.16 15.92 102.80
N ASN A 331 38.26 15.81 104.13
CA ASN A 331 37.68 16.74 105.08
C ASN A 331 38.40 18.10 105.00
N GLY A 332 37.63 19.19 104.97
CA GLY A 332 38.10 20.56 105.11
C GLY A 332 36.93 21.46 105.52
N LYS A 333 37.04 22.04 106.71
CA LYS A 333 36.01 22.75 107.49
C LYS A 333 35.93 24.24 107.09
N THR A 334 34.82 24.90 107.49
CA THR A 334 34.55 26.36 107.55
C THR A 334 34.37 27.05 106.19
N ASP A 335 33.45 27.99 105.95
CA ASP A 335 32.79 28.93 106.84
C ASP A 335 31.48 29.46 106.20
N ILE A 336 30.72 30.13 107.05
CA ILE A 336 29.45 30.85 106.89
C ILE A 336 29.48 31.90 105.75
N ASP A 337 28.43 32.02 104.93
CA ASP A 337 27.63 33.27 104.90
C ASP A 337 26.32 33.20 104.10
N HIS A 338 25.27 33.56 104.85
CA HIS A 338 24.11 34.40 104.55
C HIS A 338 23.64 34.71 103.11
N LYS A 339 22.31 34.53 102.99
CA LYS A 339 21.27 35.51 102.58
C LYS A 339 20.86 35.57 101.10
N ILE A 340 19.58 35.28 100.82
CA ILE A 340 18.45 36.24 100.58
C ILE A 340 18.63 36.88 99.18
N VAL A 341 17.67 36.82 98.25
CA VAL A 341 16.38 37.52 98.25
C VAL A 341 15.38 36.78 97.36
N ASP A 342 14.19 36.59 97.92
CA ASP A 342 12.81 36.57 97.38
C ASP A 342 12.50 36.10 95.96
#